data_AF-A0A955TVU9-F1
#
_entry.id   AF-A0A955TVU9-F1
#
_cell.length_a   1.000
_cell.length_b   1.000
_cell.length_c   1.000
_cell.angle_alpha   90.00
_cell.angle_beta   90.00
_cell.angle_gamma   90.00
#
_symmetry.space_group_name_H-M   'P 1'
#
loop_
_entity.id
_entity.type
_entity.pdbx_description
1 polymer ?
#
loop_
_entity_poly.entity_id
_entity_poly.type
_entity_poly.pdbx_seq_one_letter_code
_entity_poly.pdbx_strand_id
1 'polypeptide(L)'
;MLDAQLPRRLAVALQSAGHDSRHALDLPLGNATPDEEIIKIAMSEERIVMTKDRDFVTSFLIHQRPSNILLFSAGSINNVDLRQLIFQNLVALKNAFRQHHL
;
A
#
# COMPACT_ATOMS: atom_id res chain seq x y z
N MET A 1 1.39 -4.14 -1.44
CA MET A 1 0.18 -4.07 -2.28
C MET A 1 -0.27 -2.62 -2.30
N LEU A 2 -0.40 -2.00 -3.47
CA LEU A 2 -0.84 -0.61 -3.59
C LEU A 2 -2.30 -0.56 -4.02
N ASP A 3 -3.08 0.22 -3.28
CA ASP A 3 -4.45 0.60 -3.61
C ASP A 3 -4.55 1.30 -4.98
N ALA A 4 -5.68 1.18 -5.66
CA ALA A 4 -6.01 1.80 -6.93
C ALA A 4 -5.98 3.34 -6.90
N GLN A 5 -6.22 3.97 -5.74
CA GLN A 5 -6.11 5.44 -5.59
C GLN A 5 -4.66 5.95 -5.62
N LEU A 6 -3.68 5.06 -5.47
CA LEU A 6 -2.28 5.42 -5.60
C LEU A 6 -1.83 5.39 -7.07
N PRO A 7 -0.78 6.14 -7.45
CA PRO A 7 -0.28 6.08 -8.81
C PRO A 7 0.40 4.73 -9.09
N ARG A 8 0.05 4.04 -10.18
CA ARG A 8 0.74 2.81 -10.64
C ARG A 8 2.27 2.97 -10.75
N ARG A 9 2.73 4.17 -11.12
CA ARG A 9 4.16 4.52 -11.19
C ARG A 9 4.88 4.41 -9.84
N LEU A 10 4.17 4.50 -8.72
CA LEU A 10 4.74 4.29 -7.39
C LEU A 10 5.11 2.82 -7.18
N ALA A 11 4.27 1.88 -7.60
CA ALA A 11 4.60 0.45 -7.56
C ALA A 11 5.86 0.16 -8.41
N VAL A 12 5.89 0.70 -9.64
CA VAL A 12 7.08 0.56 -10.51
C VAL A 12 8.33 1.14 -9.86
N ALA A 13 8.23 2.33 -9.24
CA ALA A 13 9.37 2.93 -8.55
C ALA A 13 9.86 2.07 -7.38
N LEU A 14 8.95 1.50 -6.59
CA LEU A 14 9.29 0.57 -5.49
C LEU A 14 9.96 -0.70 -6.03
N GLN A 15 9.46 -1.26 -7.13
CA GLN A 15 10.10 -2.40 -7.82
C GLN A 15 11.53 -2.07 -8.26
N SER A 16 11.73 -0.92 -8.91
CA SER A 16 13.07 -0.44 -9.29
C SER A 16 14.01 -0.22 -8.11
N ALA A 17 13.46 0.02 -6.91
CA ALA A 17 14.21 0.14 -5.67
C ALA A 17 14.45 -1.21 -4.94
N GLY A 18 14.09 -2.34 -5.57
CA GLY A 18 14.28 -3.68 -5.03
C GLY A 18 13.15 -4.16 -4.11
N HIS A 19 11.98 -3.53 -4.15
CA HIS A 19 10.80 -3.97 -3.37
C HIS A 19 9.84 -4.81 -4.21
N ASP A 20 9.41 -5.94 -3.66
CA ASP A 20 8.26 -6.66 -4.19
C ASP A 20 6.99 -5.84 -3.93
N SER A 21 6.51 -5.17 -4.97
CA SER A 21 5.30 -4.36 -4.91
C SER A 21 4.42 -4.65 -6.11
N ARG A 22 3.11 -4.63 -5.87
CA ARG A 22 2.06 -4.91 -6.84
C ARG A 22 0.98 -3.86 -6.70
N HIS A 23 0.45 -3.38 -7.83
CA HIS A 23 -0.63 -2.40 -7.85
C HIS A 23 -1.99 -3.09 -8.07
N ALA A 24 -3.09 -2.55 -7.54
CA ALA A 24 -4.44 -3.06 -7.78
C ALA A 24 -4.78 -3.19 -9.28
N LEU A 25 -4.31 -2.25 -10.11
CA LEU A 25 -4.42 -2.31 -11.58
C LEU A 25 -3.73 -3.52 -12.23
N ASP A 26 -2.78 -4.16 -11.55
CA ASP A 26 -2.10 -5.37 -12.03
C ASP A 26 -2.85 -6.66 -11.64
N LEU A 27 -4.05 -6.53 -11.07
CA LEU A 27 -4.95 -7.65 -10.77
C LEU A 27 -5.89 -7.93 -11.95
N PRO A 28 -6.46 -9.16 -12.06
CA PRO A 28 -7.33 -9.53 -13.17
C PRO A 28 -8.53 -8.59 -13.37
N LEU A 29 -9.07 -8.04 -12.29
CA LEU A 29 -10.20 -7.10 -12.31
C LEU A 29 -9.76 -5.63 -12.42
N GLY A 30 -8.46 -5.33 -12.33
CA GLY A 30 -7.94 -3.96 -12.37
C GLY A 30 -8.64 -3.04 -11.38
N ASN A 31 -9.18 -1.90 -11.87
CA ASN A 31 -9.95 -0.96 -11.06
C ASN A 31 -11.28 -1.52 -10.51
N ALA A 32 -11.78 -2.62 -11.07
CA ALA A 32 -12.97 -3.29 -10.56
C ALA A 32 -12.65 -4.30 -9.45
N THR A 33 -11.38 -4.43 -9.04
CA THR A 33 -11.00 -5.29 -7.91
C THR A 33 -11.59 -4.69 -6.63
N PRO A 34 -12.42 -5.43 -5.87
CA PRO A 34 -12.92 -4.96 -4.59
C PRO A 34 -11.81 -4.87 -3.53
N ASP A 35 -11.96 -3.97 -2.57
CA ASP A 35 -11.05 -3.83 -1.43
C ASP A 35 -10.85 -5.15 -0.68
N GLU A 36 -11.92 -5.93 -0.51
CA GLU A 36 -11.84 -7.23 0.16
C GLU A 36 -10.88 -8.19 -0.56
N GLU A 37 -10.84 -8.17 -1.89
CA GLU A 37 -9.93 -9.01 -2.67
C GLU A 37 -8.49 -8.50 -2.56
N ILE A 38 -8.29 -7.18 -2.56
CA ILE A 38 -6.98 -6.55 -2.30
C ILE A 38 -6.46 -6.95 -0.91
N ILE A 39 -7.32 -6.93 0.10
CA ILE A 39 -7.02 -7.34 1.47
C ILE A 39 -6.68 -8.84 1.51
N LYS A 40 -7.47 -9.70 0.88
CA LYS A 40 -7.22 -11.15 0.80
C LYS A 40 -5.85 -11.45 0.20
N ILE A 41 -5.54 -10.84 -0.96
CA ILE A 41 -4.25 -10.98 -1.62
C ILE A 41 -3.13 -10.51 -0.69
N ALA A 42 -3.27 -9.32 -0.10
CA ALA A 42 -2.25 -8.77 0.78
C ALA A 42 -2.00 -9.66 2.01
N MET A 43 -3.04 -10.25 2.60
CA MET A 43 -2.86 -11.18 3.71
C MET A 43 -2.23 -12.50 3.28
N SER A 44 -2.68 -13.07 2.16
CA SER A 44 -2.16 -14.37 1.67
C SER A 44 -0.70 -14.29 1.21
N GLU A 45 -0.28 -13.14 0.71
CA GLU A 45 1.08 -12.89 0.22
C GLU A 45 1.92 -12.09 1.23
N GLU A 46 1.45 -11.96 2.48
CA GLU A 46 2.14 -11.23 3.58
C GLU A 46 2.61 -9.81 3.21
N ARG A 47 1.78 -9.10 2.44
CA ARG A 47 2.08 -7.75 1.95
C ARG A 47 1.50 -6.68 2.87
N ILE A 48 2.23 -5.57 2.95
CA ILE A 48 1.71 -4.31 3.48
C ILE A 48 0.77 -3.69 2.45
N VAL A 49 -0.45 -3.32 2.86
CA VAL A 49 -1.37 -2.51 2.04
C VAL A 49 -1.00 -1.04 2.17
N MET A 50 -0.65 -0.41 1.05
CA MET A 50 -0.40 1.03 0.94
C MET A 50 -1.65 1.69 0.38
N THR A 51 -2.23 2.65 1.09
CA THR A 51 -3.53 3.24 0.71
C THR A 51 -3.67 4.72 1.10
N LYS A 52 -4.56 5.42 0.38
CA LYS A 52 -5.13 6.72 0.79
C LYS A 52 -6.60 6.60 1.18
N ASP A 53 -7.21 5.48 0.85
CA ASP A 53 -8.62 5.23 1.09
C ASP A 53 -8.88 4.84 2.54
N ARG A 54 -9.90 5.47 3.12
CA ARG A 54 -10.32 5.24 4.50
C ARG A 54 -11.03 3.91 4.68
N ASP A 55 -11.52 3.29 3.60
CA ASP A 55 -12.25 2.03 3.69
C ASP A 55 -11.32 0.87 4.12
N PHE A 56 -10.07 0.86 3.65
CA PHE A 56 -9.04 -0.07 4.17
C PHE A 56 -8.70 0.18 5.65
N VAL A 57 -8.70 1.44 6.09
CA VAL A 57 -8.43 1.79 7.50
C VAL A 57 -9.59 1.35 8.38
N THR A 58 -10.82 1.57 7.91
CA THR A 58 -12.04 1.13 8.59
C THR A 58 -12.05 -0.39 8.74
N SER A 59 -11.74 -1.12 7.67
CA SER A 59 -11.59 -2.57 7.69
C SER A 59 -10.51 -3.02 8.68
N PHE A 60 -9.36 -2.32 8.72
CA PHE A 60 -8.30 -2.60 9.68
C PHE A 60 -8.78 -2.45 11.12
N LEU A 61 -9.46 -1.35 11.45
CA LEU A 61 -9.92 -1.06 12.81
C LEU A 61 -11.04 -2.02 13.27
N ILE A 62 -11.96 -2.40 12.38
CA ILE A 62 -13.12 -3.23 12.73
C ILE A 62 -12.77 -4.72 12.67
N HIS A 63 -12.03 -5.14 11.65
CA HIS A 63 -11.82 -6.54 11.32
C HIS A 63 -10.38 -7.01 11.54
N GLN A 64 -9.45 -6.10 11.91
CA GLN A 64 -8.02 -6.39 12.00
C GLN A 64 -7.44 -6.90 10.67
N ARG A 65 -7.97 -6.39 9.56
CA ARG A 65 -7.54 -6.77 8.20
C ARG A 65 -7.40 -5.53 7.31
N PRO A 66 -6.31 -5.38 6.54
CA PRO A 66 -5.18 -6.31 6.39
C PRO A 66 -4.24 -6.29 7.61
N SER A 67 -3.42 -7.33 7.83
CA SER A 67 -2.53 -7.40 9.01
C SER A 67 -1.53 -6.23 9.11
N ASN A 68 -1.12 -5.67 7.96
CA ASN A 68 -0.24 -4.51 7.90
C ASN A 68 -0.78 -3.47 6.92
N ILE A 69 -0.87 -2.22 7.37
CA ILE A 69 -1.35 -1.09 6.57
C ILE A 69 -0.41 0.11 6.69
N LEU A 70 -0.19 0.80 5.57
CA LEU A 70 0.48 2.08 5.46
C LEU A 70 -0.47 3.11 4.85
N LEU A 71 -0.98 4.01 5.70
CA LEU A 71 -1.88 5.09 5.31
C LEU A 71 -1.09 6.35 4.90
N PHE A 72 -1.44 6.94 3.76
CA PHE A 72 -0.88 8.20 3.28
C PHE A 72 -1.85 9.38 3.48
N SER A 73 -1.66 10.15 4.55
CA SER A 73 -2.48 11.34 4.85
C SER A 73 -1.86 12.65 4.35
N ALA A 74 -1.55 12.73 3.05
CA ALA A 74 -0.83 13.87 2.45
C ALA A 74 -1.72 14.86 1.68
N GLY A 75 -3.05 14.77 1.79
CA GLY A 75 -3.98 15.60 1.01
C GLY A 75 -3.78 15.47 -0.51
N SER A 76 -4.08 16.55 -1.24
CA SER A 76 -3.74 16.66 -2.67
C SER A 76 -2.24 16.89 -2.81
N ILE A 77 -1.53 15.83 -3.17
CA ILE A 77 -0.09 15.83 -3.42
C ILE A 77 0.15 15.25 -4.80
N ASN A 78 1.02 15.88 -5.58
CA ASN A 78 1.32 15.37 -6.91
C ASN A 78 2.16 14.08 -6.83
N ASN A 79 2.24 13.36 -7.95
CA ASN A 79 2.91 12.05 -7.99
C ASN A 79 4.42 12.12 -7.75
N VAL A 80 5.06 13.26 -8.03
CA VAL A 80 6.50 13.47 -7.82
C VAL A 80 6.77 13.62 -6.34
N ASP A 81 6.03 14.49 -5.67
CA ASP A 81 6.19 14.78 -4.24
C ASP A 81 5.79 13.58 -3.39
N LEU A 82 4.72 12.86 -3.76
CA LEU A 82 4.33 11.62 -3.09
C LEU A 82 5.44 10.57 -3.15
N ARG A 83 6.05 10.39 -4.32
CA ARG A 83 7.16 9.46 -4.48
C ARG A 83 8.36 9.92 -3.65
N GLN A 84 8.71 11.20 -3.70
CA GLN A 84 9.81 11.73 -2.90
C GLN A 84 9.59 11.51 -1.40
N LEU A 85 8.39 11.81 -0.90
CA LEU A 85 8.02 11.59 0.50
C LEU A 85 8.22 10.14 0.93
N ILE A 86 7.77 9.19 0.11
CA ILE A 86 7.93 7.75 0.40
C ILE A 86 9.40 7.35 0.44
N PHE A 87 10.17 7.77 -0.57
CA PHE A 87 11.57 7.37 -0.70
C PHE A 87 12.47 8.00 0.36
N GLN A 88 12.20 9.24 0.76
CA GLN A 88 12.89 9.89 1.87
C GLN A 88 12.68 9.17 3.21
N ASN A 89 11.51 8.52 3.38
CA ASN A 89 11.15 7.83 4.61
C ASN A 89 11.30 6.30 4.53
N LEU A 90 11.82 5.77 3.43
CA LEU A 90 11.79 4.33 3.15
C LEU A 90 12.55 3.50 4.21
N VAL A 91 13.66 4.03 4.74
CA VAL A 91 14.42 3.38 5.81
C VAL A 91 13.62 3.36 7.12
N ALA A 92 13.00 4.48 7.50
CA ALA A 92 12.18 4.57 8.69
C ALA A 92 10.96 3.64 8.60
N LEU A 93 10.30 3.60 7.44
CA LEU A 93 9.17 2.69 7.18
C LEU A 93 9.58 1.22 7.35
N LYS A 94 10.71 0.81 6.77
CA LYS A 94 11.22 -0.57 6.93
C LYS A 94 11.46 -0.93 8.39
N ASN A 95 12.05 -0.02 9.15
CA ASN A 95 12.34 -0.26 10.56
C ASN A 95 11.05 -0.34 11.38
N ALA A 96 10.08 0.53 11.13
CA ALA A 96 8.78 0.49 11.79
C ALA A 96 8.06 -0.84 11.53
N PHE A 97 8.00 -1.30 10.28
CA PHE A 97 7.36 -2.59 9.99
C PHE A 97 8.12 -3.77 10.57
N ARG A 98 9.45 -3.75 10.64
CA ARG A 98 10.23 -4.83 11.30
C ARG A 98 9.99 -4.90 12.81
N GLN A 99 9.82 -3.77 13.47
CA GLN A 99 9.60 -3.71 14.93
C GLN A 99 8.19 -4.17 15.33
N HIS A 100 7.24 -4.12 14.40
CA HIS A 100 5.83 -4.44 14.64
C HIS A 100 5.34 -5.69 13.90
N HIS A 101 6.21 -6.42 13.20
CA HIS A 101 5.90 -7.81 12.78
C HIS A 101 5.99 -8.71 14.01
N LEU A 102 4.83 -9.12 14.52
CA LEU A 102 4.67 -10.22 15.46
C LEU A 102 4.77 -11.57 14.73
#